data_AF-A0A699JD66-F1
#
_entry.id   AF-A0A699JD66-F1
#
_cell.length_a   1.000
_cell.length_b   1.000
_cell.length_c   1.000
_cell.angle_alpha   90.00
_cell.angle_beta   90.00
_cell.angle_gamma   90.00
#
_symmetry.space_group_name_H-M   'P 1'
#
loop_
_entity.id
_entity.type
_entity.pdbx_description
1 polymer ?
#
loop_
_entity_poly.entity_id
_entity_poly.type
_entity_poly.pdbx_seq_one_letter_code
_entity_poly.pdbx_strand_id
1 'polypeptide(L)' 'KLCASHEMQKLETELWNHTMVSAGHAAYTDRFHELARLVQHLVTPKSRKIERYVYGLAPHICGMVAATEPKTTEGCADF' A
#
# COMPACT_ATOMS: atom_id res chain seq x y z
N LYS A 1 -2.12 -29.94 -1.53
CA LYS A 1 -1.33 -29.19 -0.51
C LYS A 1 -0.60 -28.09 -1.26
N LEU A 2 -0.98 -26.83 -1.07
CA LEU A 2 -0.27 -25.71 -1.69
C LEU A 2 1.12 -25.59 -1.05
N CYS A 3 2.15 -25.35 -1.86
CA CYS A 3 3.52 -25.25 -1.37
C CYS A 3 3.67 -23.95 -0.55
N ALA A 4 4.40 -23.98 0.57
CA ALA A 4 4.58 -22.80 1.42
C ALA A 4 5.13 -21.58 0.66
N SER A 5 5.93 -21.81 -0.39
CA SER A 5 6.46 -20.76 -1.26
C SER A 5 5.39 -20.06 -2.09
N HIS A 6 4.35 -20.77 -2.53
CA HIS A 6 3.26 -20.19 -3.32
C HIS A 6 2.40 -19.25 -2.47
N GLU A 7 2.08 -19.67 -1.24
CA GLU A 7 1.34 -18.83 -0.29
C GLU A 7 2.13 -17.57 0.09
N MET A 8 3.46 -17.69 0.25
CA MET A 8 4.33 -16.54 0.48
C MET A 8 4.28 -15.54 -0.68
N GLN A 9 4.45 -15.99 -1.92
CA GLN A 9 4.39 -15.12 -3.11
C GLN A 9 3.07 -14.37 -3.24
N LYS A 10 1.97 -15.01 -2.85
CA LYS A 10 0.65 -14.38 -2.85
C LYS A 10 0.59 -13.23 -1.84
N LEU A 11 1.10 -13.43 -0.62
CA LEU A 11 1.15 -12.40 0.41
C LEU A 11 2.08 -11.23 0.02
N GLU A 12 3.21 -11.53 -0.61
CA GLU A 12 4.12 -10.51 -1.14
C GLU A 12 3.41 -9.66 -2.20
N THR A 13 2.78 -10.32 -3.17
CA THR A 13 2.03 -9.66 -4.24
C THR A 13 0.87 -8.83 -3.69
N GLU A 14 0.19 -9.33 -2.65
CA GLU A 14 -0.86 -8.59 -1.96
C GLU A 14 -0.32 -7.32 -1.31
N LEU A 15 0.80 -7.39 -0.58
CA LEU A 15 1.44 -6.20 0.00
C LEU A 15 1.87 -5.18 -1.07
N TRP A 16 2.36 -5.68 -2.22
CA TRP A 16 2.78 -4.86 -3.36
C TRP A 16 1.63 -4.20 -4.13
N ASN A 17 0.41 -4.72 -4.03
CA ASN A 17 -0.77 -4.13 -4.67
C ASN A 17 -1.74 -3.51 -3.65
N HIS A 18 -1.43 -3.58 -2.35
CA HIS A 18 -2.28 -3.01 -1.29
C HIS A 18 -2.27 -1.48 -1.34
N THR A 19 -3.38 -0.92 -1.81
CA THR A 19 -3.62 0.52 -1.88
C THR A 19 -4.85 0.87 -1.06
N MET A 20 -4.92 2.12 -0.60
CA MET A 20 -6.10 2.62 0.07
C MET A 20 -7.22 2.82 -0.96
N VAL A 21 -8.19 1.91 -0.92
CA VAL A 21 -9.52 2.15 -1.48
C VAL A 21 -10.34 2.94 -0.47
N SER A 22 -11.34 3.70 -0.93
CA SER A 22 -12.14 4.63 -0.10
C SER A 22 -12.78 4.03 1.17
N ALA A 23 -12.71 2.70 1.32
CA ALA A 23 -12.92 1.99 2.57
C ALA A 23 -11.85 2.36 3.62
N GLY A 24 -12.11 3.44 4.37
CA GLY A 24 -11.64 3.72 5.72
C GLY A 24 -10.16 3.51 6.06
N HIS A 25 -9.48 4.58 6.49
CA HIS A 25 -8.09 4.57 6.97
C HIS A 25 -7.74 3.39 7.90
N ALA A 26 -8.61 3.04 8.85
CA ALA A 26 -8.36 1.95 9.80
C ALA A 26 -8.22 0.58 9.11
N ALA A 27 -9.11 0.24 8.17
CA ALA A 27 -9.08 -1.05 7.49
C ALA A 27 -7.82 -1.22 6.63
N TYR A 28 -7.38 -0.14 5.98
CA TYR A 28 -6.12 -0.13 5.24
C TYR A 28 -4.92 -0.37 6.16
N THR A 29 -4.84 0.35 7.28
CA THR A 29 -3.75 0.23 8.25
C THR A 29 -3.69 -1.15 8.90
N ASP A 30 -4.83 -1.69 9.30
CA ASP A 30 -4.92 -3.02 9.92
C ASP A 30 -4.44 -4.11 8.96
N ARG A 31 -4.93 -4.10 7.71
CA ARG A 31 -4.51 -5.06 6.68
C ARG A 31 -3.03 -4.94 6.34
N PHE A 32 -2.51 -3.72 6.22
CA PHE A 32 -1.08 -3.49 5.99
C PHE A 32 -0.24 -4.05 7.13
N HIS A 33 -0.66 -3.87 8.39
CA HIS A 33 0.03 -4.41 9.55
C HIS A 33 0.03 -5.94 9.58
N GLU A 34 -1.08 -6.59 9.22
CA GLU A 34 -1.14 -8.04 9.07
C GLU A 34 -0.15 -8.53 8.01
N LEU A 35 -0.19 -7.97 6.80
CA LEU A 35 0.71 -8.34 5.71
C LEU A 35 2.17 -8.12 6.09
N ALA A 36 2.52 -6.96 6.65
CA ALA A 36 3.88 -6.65 7.09
C ALA A 36 4.43 -7.63 8.14
N ARG A 37 3.57 -8.23 8.97
CA ARG A 37 3.97 -9.27 9.94
C ARG A 37 4.22 -10.62 9.28
N LEU A 38 3.52 -10.91 8.18
CA LEU A 38 3.66 -12.16 7.43
C LEU A 38 4.85 -12.12 6.46
N VAL A 39 5.14 -10.96 5.84
CA VAL A 39 6.25 -10.77 4.87
C VAL A 39 7.31 -9.81 5.41
N GLN A 40 7.83 -10.10 6.61
CA GLN A 40 8.77 -9.20 7.32
C GLN A 40 10.05 -8.88 6.53
N HIS A 41 10.51 -9.80 5.68
CA HIS A 41 11.71 -9.60 4.87
C HIS A 41 11.56 -8.48 3.84
N LEU A 42 10.35 -8.23 3.32
CA LEU A 42 10.10 -7.15 2.37
C LEU A 42 9.99 -5.77 3.02
N VAL A 43 9.60 -5.73 4.30
CA VAL A 43 9.42 -4.48 5.07
C VAL A 43 10.61 -4.16 5.98
N THR A 44 11.72 -4.88 5.84
CA THR A 44 12.97 -4.66 6.57
C THR A 44 14.01 -4.03 5.66
N PRO A 45 14.66 -2.92 6.04
CA PRO A 45 14.56 -2.21 7.32
C PRO A 45 13.27 -1.37 7.45
N LYS A 46 13.00 -0.84 8.66
CA LYS A 46 11.79 -0.05 8.98
C LYS A 46 11.49 1.08 7.98
N SER A 47 12.50 1.66 7.33
CA SER A 47 12.30 2.66 6.26
C SER A 47 11.50 2.12 5.09
N ARG A 48 11.77 0.88 4.63
CA ARG A 48 10.98 0.23 3.56
C ARG A 48 9.52 0.03 3.95
N LYS A 49 9.26 -0.28 5.23
CA LYS A 49 7.88 -0.36 5.74
C LYS A 49 7.14 0.97 5.59
N ILE A 50 7.81 2.07 5.93
CA ILE A 50 7.22 3.42 5.88
C ILE A 50 6.99 3.82 4.42
N GLU A 51 7.98 3.65 3.56
CA GLU A 51 7.87 3.92 2.12
C GLU A 51 6.70 3.16 1.49
N ARG A 52 6.60 1.86 1.76
CA ARG A 52 5.51 1.02 1.23
C ARG A 52 4.13 1.45 1.72
N TYR A 53 4.02 1.87 2.99
CA TYR A 53 2.77 2.38 3.55
C TYR A 53 2.35 3.70 2.88
N VAL A 54 3.29 4.63 2.68
CA VAL A 54 3.03 5.91 2.01
C VAL A 54 2.65 5.70 0.55
N TYR A 55 3.33 4.78 -0.15
CA TYR A 55 3.04 4.43 -1.53
C TYR A 55 1.59 3.98 -1.72
N GLY A 56 1.07 3.12 -0.83
CA GLY A 56 -0.32 2.68 -0.92
C GLY A 56 -1.35 3.76 -0.58
N LEU A 57 -0.95 4.85 0.08
CA LEU A 57 -1.79 6.02 0.39
C LEU A 57 -1.80 7.07 -0.73
N ALA A 58 -0.71 7.18 -1.50
CA ALA A 58 -0.55 8.22 -2.52
C ALA A 58 -1.72 8.31 -3.51
N PRO A 59 -2.28 7.20 -4.05
CA PRO A 59 -3.43 7.27 -4.96
C PRO A 59 -4.67 7.91 -4.34
N HIS A 60 -4.92 7.67 -3.05
CA HIS A 60 -6.06 8.24 -2.35
C HIS A 60 -5.88 9.74 -2.09
N ILE A 61 -4.69 10.14 -1.62
CA ILE A 61 -4.34 11.55 -1.39
C ILE A 61 -4.42 12.33 -2.71
N CYS A 62 -3.90 11.76 -3.79
CA CYS A 62 -4.01 12.31 -5.15
C CYS A 62 -5.46 12.50 -5.59
N GLY A 63 -6.31 11.48 -5.38
CA GLY A 63 -7.74 11.58 -5.66
C GLY A 63 -8.45 12.67 -4.87
N MET A 64 -8.10 12.83 -3.58
CA MET A 64 -8.63 13.90 -2.74
C MET A 64 -8.20 15.29 -3.24
N VAL A 65 -6.91 15.49 -3.52
CA VAL A 65 -6.37 16.77 -3.99
C VAL A 65 -7.00 17.17 -5.33
N ALA A 66 -7.11 16.22 -6.28
CA ALA A 66 -7.75 16.48 -7.57
C ALA A 66 -9.24 16.85 -7.44
N ALA A 67 -9.95 16.29 -6.44
CA ALA A 67 -11.34 16.62 -6.18
C ALA A 67 -11.52 18.01 -5.54
N THR A 68 -10.59 18.45 -4.70
CA THR A 68 -10.65 19.76 -4.03
C THR A 68 -10.10 20.89 -4.88
N GLU A 69 -9.14 20.62 -5.77
CA GLU A 69 -8.50 21.61 -6.63
C GLU A 69 -8.29 21.05 -8.06
N PRO A 70 -9.27 21.18 -8.97
CA PRO A 70 -9.22 20.58 -10.30
C PRO A 70 -8.19 21.22 -11.25
N LYS A 71 -7.43 22.24 -10.82
CA LYS A 71 -6.53 23.03 -11.68
C LYS A 71 -5.09 22.52 -11.74
N THR A 72 -4.72 21.49 -10.98
CA THR A 72 -3.32 21.07 -10.84
C THR A 72 -3.17 19.56 -11.06
N THR A 73 -3.33 19.13 -12.32
CA THR A 73 -3.33 17.71 -12.70
C THR A 73 -1.93 17.12 -12.97
N GLU A 74 -0.84 17.86 -12.78
CA GLU A 74 0.51 17.40 -13.15
C GLU A 74 1.33 16.76 -12.01
N GLY A 75 0.93 16.90 -10.74
CA GLY A 75 1.77 16.44 -9.61
C GLY A 75 1.62 14.98 -9.19
N CYS A 76 0.64 14.24 -9.73
CA CYS A 76 0.28 12.89 -9.27
C CYS A 76 0.71 11.76 -10.21
N ALA A 77 1.37 12.06 -11.33
CA ALA A 77 1.81 11.05 -12.30
C ALA A 77 3.12 10.34 -11.90
N ASP A 78 3.79 10.81 -10.84
CA ASP A 78 5.19 10.43 -10.52
C ASP A 78 5.37 9.63 -9.21
N PHE A 79 4.29 9.14 -8.58
CA PHE A 79 4.37 8.29 -7.37
C PHE A 79 4.34 6.80 -7.67
#